data_AF-A0A2E4W6Q8-F1
#
_entry.id   AF-A0A2E4W6Q8-F1
#
_cell.length_a   1.000
_cell.length_b   1.000
_cell.length_c   1.000
_cell.angle_alpha   90.00
_cell.angle_beta   90.00
_cell.angle_gamma   90.00
#
_symmetry.space_group_name_H-M   'P 1'
#
loop_
_entity.id
_entity.type
_entity.pdbx_description
1 polymer ?
#
loop_
_entity_poly.entity_id
_entity_poly.type
_entity_poly.pdbx_seq_one_letter_code
_entity_poly.pdbx_strand_id
1 'polypeptide(L)'
;MYYISSGEQTKMYTLRIRYIEELRGIAIERDYYIRNLSTNPDKALQVARDLGYDVSKKPEFTLEEIRRQKSEEQAKRYEEQRIAEERERVLKENRMIDDIKNYRFPFGKYKNQNFASVPEDYIQYWLSVELGEHDTVLHALVSVLASLFPEIVERIKRSSGNGEYFGEIKKRYQNLKGEIVKVTGFDGFYGWSNVYNIILENGELAVYMGSAYIGYDDNGFVPAKVGDKIKFAGTVKNHSEYDGKAQTKLARLTIKEMNGVKIKKGERVD
;
A
#
# COMPACT_ATOMS: atom_id res chain seq x y z
N MET A 1 38.55 19.80 41.45
CA MET A 1 39.65 18.90 41.02
C MET A 1 39.79 18.96 39.51
N TYR A 2 40.98 19.28 39.00
CA TYR A 2 41.27 19.24 37.57
C TYR A 2 41.62 17.82 37.15
N TYR A 3 41.20 17.42 35.95
CA TYR A 3 41.51 16.10 35.41
C TYR A 3 41.47 16.09 33.88
N ILE A 4 42.09 15.08 33.28
CA ILE A 4 42.13 14.88 31.82
C ILE A 4 41.12 13.79 31.44
N SER A 5 40.23 14.10 30.50
CA SER A 5 39.23 13.17 29.98
C SER A 5 39.03 13.38 28.48
N SER A 6 38.42 12.44 27.77
CA SER A 6 37.99 12.67 26.39
C SER A 6 36.60 13.33 26.38
N GLY A 7 36.46 14.50 25.78
CA GLY A 7 35.16 15.12 25.56
C GLY A 7 34.26 14.25 24.67
N GLU A 8 32.95 14.38 24.83
CA GLU A 8 31.93 13.56 24.18
C GLU A 8 32.02 13.58 22.63
N GLN A 9 32.59 14.66 22.07
CA GLN A 9 32.71 14.91 20.62
C GLN A 9 34.15 15.15 20.11
N THR A 10 35.18 15.15 20.97
CA THR A 10 36.51 15.63 20.56
C THR A 10 37.47 14.48 20.28
N LYS A 11 38.16 14.53 19.12
CA LYS A 11 39.24 13.60 18.76
C LYS A 11 40.52 13.75 19.62
N MET A 12 40.43 14.47 20.74
CA MET A 12 41.52 14.92 21.59
C MET A 12 41.15 14.75 23.06
N TYR A 13 42.16 14.56 23.91
CA TYR A 13 42.02 14.71 25.35
C TYR A 13 41.71 16.15 25.71
N THR A 14 40.95 16.32 26.78
CA THR A 14 40.41 17.59 27.25
C THR A 14 40.71 17.75 28.73
N LEU A 15 41.04 18.98 29.12
CA LEU A 15 41.12 19.37 30.51
C LEU A 15 39.72 19.72 31.01
N ARG A 16 39.35 19.16 32.16
CA ARG A 16 38.06 19.36 32.80
C ARG A 16 38.24 19.63 34.28
N ILE A 17 37.26 20.28 34.89
CA ILE A 17 37.19 20.46 36.33
C ILE A 17 35.91 19.86 36.88
N ARG A 18 36.07 19.09 37.94
CA ARG A 18 34.99 18.54 38.74
C ARG A 18 34.94 19.24 40.08
N TYR A 19 33.79 19.77 40.47
CA TYR A 19 33.59 20.38 41.77
C TYR A 19 32.16 20.15 42.25
N ILE A 20 31.97 20.21 43.57
CA ILE A 20 30.64 20.10 44.17
C ILE A 20 30.11 21.51 44.35
N GLU A 21 28.92 21.76 43.82
CA GLU A 21 28.19 23.01 43.97
C GLU A 21 27.00 22.76 44.90
N GLU A 22 26.89 23.54 45.98
CA GLU A 22 25.74 23.45 46.87
C GLU A 22 24.66 24.43 46.42
N LEU A 23 23.54 23.89 45.96
CA LEU A 23 22.42 24.68 45.44
C LEU A 23 21.18 24.35 46.27
N ARG A 24 20.74 25.32 47.09
CA ARG A 24 19.58 25.19 47.99
C ARG A 24 19.67 23.98 48.95
N GLY A 25 20.86 23.71 49.50
CA GLY A 25 21.09 22.62 50.46
C GLY A 25 21.26 21.23 49.83
N ILE A 26 21.36 21.15 48.50
CA ILE A 26 21.68 19.90 47.77
C ILE A 26 23.06 20.04 47.17
N ALA A 27 23.96 19.12 47.50
CA ALA A 27 25.28 18.99 46.88
C ALA A 27 25.14 18.35 45.49
N ILE A 28 25.42 19.13 44.44
CA ILE A 28 25.39 18.66 43.06
C ILE A 28 26.82 18.57 42.55
N GLU A 29 27.23 17.39 42.10
CA GLU A 29 28.51 17.21 41.41
C GLU A 29 28.43 17.84 40.01
N ARG A 30 29.32 18.78 39.73
CA ARG A 30 29.43 19.45 38.44
C ARG A 30 30.72 19.05 37.74
N ASP A 31 30.64 18.87 36.43
CA ASP A 31 31.78 18.64 35.55
C ASP A 31 31.77 19.66 34.41
N TYR A 32 32.80 20.50 34.36
CA TYR A 32 32.96 21.53 33.35
C TYR A 32 34.17 21.26 32.45
N TYR A 33 33.92 21.32 31.14
CA TYR A 33 34.96 21.37 30.12
C TYR A 33 35.71 22.69 30.21
N ILE A 34 37.05 22.63 30.22
CA ILE A 34 37.90 23.81 30.17
C ILE A 34 38.42 23.99 28.74
N ARG A 35 39.15 22.98 28.22
CA ARG A 35 39.73 23.05 26.88
C ARG A 35 40.22 21.71 26.34
N ASN A 36 40.45 21.65 25.03
CA ASN A 36 41.20 20.59 24.37
C ASN A 36 42.70 20.71 24.66
N LEU A 37 43.38 19.59 24.82
CA LEU A 37 44.81 19.48 25.12
C LEU A 37 45.60 18.90 23.93
N SER A 38 45.58 17.58 23.76
CA SER A 38 46.33 16.88 22.71
C SER A 38 45.67 15.56 22.34
N THR A 39 46.07 14.96 21.22
CA THR A 39 45.69 13.59 20.83
C THR A 39 46.55 12.53 21.51
N ASN A 40 47.76 12.89 21.98
CA ASN A 40 48.66 11.98 22.68
C ASN A 40 48.50 12.19 24.21
N PRO A 41 48.35 11.11 25.01
CA PRO A 41 48.06 11.20 26.44
C PRO A 41 49.21 11.84 27.24
N ASP A 42 50.47 11.57 26.88
CA ASP A 42 51.63 12.13 27.57
C ASP A 42 51.79 13.61 27.26
N LYS A 43 51.60 14.00 25.99
CA LYS A 43 51.58 15.40 25.59
C LYS A 43 50.41 16.16 26.23
N ALA A 44 49.24 15.53 26.39
CA ALA A 44 48.12 16.16 27.07
C ALA A 44 48.42 16.46 28.54
N LEU A 45 49.07 15.53 29.25
CA LEU A 45 49.51 15.74 30.63
C LEU A 45 50.56 16.85 30.73
N GLN A 46 51.52 16.86 29.82
CA GLN A 46 52.55 17.89 29.77
C GLN A 46 51.95 19.28 29.52
N VAL A 47 51.11 19.41 28.49
CA VAL A 47 50.43 20.68 28.17
C VAL A 47 49.56 21.16 29.34
N ALA A 48 48.88 20.27 30.05
CA ALA A 48 48.09 20.67 31.22
C ALA A 48 48.95 21.22 32.36
N ARG A 49 50.13 20.61 32.60
CA ARG A 49 51.11 21.08 33.60
C ARG A 49 51.78 22.38 33.18
N ASP A 50 52.15 22.51 31.91
CA ASP A 50 52.77 23.73 31.35
C ASP A 50 51.81 24.93 31.44
N LEU A 51 50.49 24.66 31.37
CA LEU A 51 49.44 25.65 31.59
C LEU A 51 49.16 25.95 33.07
N GLY A 52 49.90 25.33 34.00
CA GLY A 52 49.80 25.58 35.44
C GLY A 52 48.68 24.82 36.16
N TYR A 53 48.06 23.81 35.55
CA TYR A 53 47.04 23.00 36.21
C TYR A 53 47.66 21.83 36.98
N ASP A 54 47.22 21.65 38.23
CA ASP A 54 47.60 20.49 39.04
C ASP A 54 46.79 19.26 38.62
N VAL A 55 47.39 18.47 37.73
CA VAL A 55 46.84 17.21 37.22
C VAL A 55 47.83 16.08 37.49
N SER A 56 47.47 15.23 38.44
CA SER A 56 48.35 14.19 39.00
C SER A 56 48.32 12.87 38.24
N LYS A 57 47.24 12.59 37.48
CA LYS A 57 47.02 11.31 36.79
C LYS A 57 46.96 11.46 35.26
N LYS A 58 47.54 10.49 34.56
CA LYS A 58 47.30 10.29 33.12
C LYS A 58 45.83 9.91 32.88
N PRO A 59 45.27 10.17 31.68
CA PRO A 59 43.92 9.72 31.36
C PRO A 59 43.80 8.21 31.49
N GLU A 60 42.72 7.73 32.13
CA GLU A 60 42.49 6.30 32.47
C GLU A 60 42.17 5.43 31.24
N PHE A 61 41.79 6.04 30.12
CA PHE A 61 41.43 5.36 28.87
C PHE A 61 42.14 5.98 27.69
N THR A 62 42.53 5.16 26.72
CA THR A 62 43.05 5.63 25.44
C THR A 62 41.92 6.13 24.53
N LEU A 63 42.22 7.09 23.64
CA LEU A 63 41.25 7.56 22.64
C LEU A 63 40.75 6.43 21.72
N GLU A 64 41.53 5.37 21.53
CA GLU A 64 41.13 4.19 20.75
C GLU A 64 40.13 3.32 21.50
N GLU A 65 40.33 3.07 22.80
CA GLU A 65 39.37 2.33 23.64
C GLU A 65 38.02 3.05 23.72
N ILE A 66 38.03 4.37 23.87
CA ILE A 66 36.82 5.19 23.89
C ILE A 66 36.09 5.15 22.54
N ARG A 67 36.84 5.21 21.42
CA ARG A 67 36.27 5.06 20.08
C ARG A 67 35.68 3.66 19.86
N ARG A 68 36.38 2.61 20.30
CA ARG A 68 35.91 1.23 20.22
C ARG A 68 34.63 1.03 21.01
N GLN A 69 34.60 1.44 22.28
CA GLN A 69 33.40 1.35 23.13
C GLN A 69 32.22 2.12 22.52
N LYS A 70 32.44 3.32 21.97
CA LYS A 70 31.39 4.08 21.29
C LYS A 70 30.89 3.39 20.01
N SER A 71 31.78 2.80 19.23
CA SER A 71 31.38 2.06 18.01
C SER A 71 30.57 0.80 18.35
N GLU A 72 30.92 0.10 19.43
CA GLU A 72 30.18 -1.06 19.93
C GLU A 72 28.82 -0.65 20.50
N GLU A 73 28.74 0.46 21.23
CA GLU A 73 27.49 1.00 21.75
C GLU A 73 26.55 1.47 20.62
N GLN A 74 27.09 2.16 19.62
CA GLN A 74 26.32 2.55 18.43
C GLN A 74 25.80 1.31 17.69
N ALA A 75 26.64 0.29 17.46
CA ALA A 75 26.22 -0.95 16.81
C ALA A 75 25.10 -1.66 17.59
N LYS A 76 25.19 -1.70 18.93
CA LYS A 76 24.12 -2.24 19.78
C LYS A 76 22.83 -1.46 19.64
N ARG A 77 22.87 -0.11 19.67
CA ARG A 77 21.69 0.73 19.48
C ARG A 77 21.03 0.51 18.11
N TYR A 78 21.83 0.41 17.04
CA TYR A 78 21.31 0.11 15.71
C TYR A 78 20.65 -1.27 15.66
N GLU A 79 21.26 -2.28 16.28
CA GLU A 79 20.70 -3.62 16.33
C GLU A 79 19.41 -3.68 17.16
N GLU A 80 19.37 -3.00 18.31
CA GLU A 80 18.17 -2.86 19.14
C GLU A 80 17.04 -2.13 18.40
N GLN A 81 17.36 -1.06 17.66
CA GLN A 81 16.39 -0.37 16.81
C GLN A 81 15.84 -1.29 15.72
N ARG A 82 16.71 -2.02 15.03
CA ARG A 82 16.31 -2.98 13.99
C ARG A 82 15.41 -4.07 14.54
N ILE A 83 15.74 -4.63 15.71
CA ILE A 83 14.92 -5.64 16.39
C ILE A 83 13.57 -5.05 16.82
N ALA A 84 13.54 -3.80 17.31
CA ALA A 84 12.32 -3.14 17.71
C ALA A 84 11.39 -2.88 16.51
N GLU A 85 11.93 -2.37 15.40
CA GLU A 85 11.20 -2.15 14.15
C GLU A 85 10.65 -3.47 13.58
N GLU A 86 11.44 -4.53 13.60
CA GLU A 86 11.02 -5.87 13.17
C GLU A 86 9.86 -6.39 14.02
N ARG A 87 9.96 -6.26 15.35
CA ARG A 87 8.89 -6.65 16.28
C ARG A 87 7.61 -5.86 16.04
N GLU A 88 7.73 -4.56 15.80
CA GLU A 88 6.58 -3.70 15.50
C GLU A 88 5.92 -4.10 14.18
N ARG A 89 6.71 -4.41 13.14
CA ARG A 89 6.21 -4.91 11.85
C ARG A 89 5.42 -6.19 12.02
N VAL A 90 6.01 -7.19 12.69
CA VAL A 90 5.35 -8.49 12.94
C VAL A 90 4.07 -8.31 13.76
N LEU A 91 4.08 -7.45 14.78
CA LEU A 91 2.88 -7.17 15.58
C LEU A 91 1.77 -6.54 14.74
N LYS A 92 2.12 -5.62 13.84
CA LYS A 92 1.16 -4.97 12.93
C LYS A 92 0.57 -5.97 11.94
N GLU A 93 1.39 -6.82 11.33
CA GLU A 93 0.93 -7.88 10.41
C GLU A 93 -0.02 -8.84 11.13
N ASN A 94 0.33 -9.30 12.33
CA ASN A 94 -0.54 -10.18 13.11
C ASN A 94 -1.91 -9.55 13.41
N ARG A 95 -1.95 -8.25 13.75
CA ARG A 95 -3.22 -7.53 13.93
C ARG A 95 -4.06 -7.50 12.66
N MET A 96 -3.43 -7.27 11.51
CA MET A 96 -4.13 -7.27 10.21
C MET A 96 -4.67 -8.66 9.87
N ILE A 97 -3.90 -9.72 10.14
CA ILE A 97 -4.36 -11.09 9.98
C ILE A 97 -5.55 -11.39 10.89
N ASP A 98 -5.54 -10.90 12.12
CA ASP A 98 -6.67 -11.07 13.05
C ASP A 98 -7.91 -10.28 12.60
N ASP A 99 -7.75 -9.08 12.03
CA ASP A 99 -8.86 -8.37 11.39
C ASP A 99 -9.47 -9.21 10.26
N ILE A 100 -8.65 -9.84 9.41
CA ILE A 100 -9.10 -10.71 8.31
C ILE A 100 -9.86 -11.93 8.85
N LYS A 101 -9.35 -12.61 9.89
CA LYS A 101 -10.03 -13.74 10.54
C LYS A 101 -11.40 -13.35 11.10
N ASN A 102 -11.54 -12.11 11.54
CA ASN A 102 -12.81 -11.54 12.02
C ASN A 102 -13.68 -10.95 10.90
N TYR A 103 -13.37 -11.29 9.64
CA TYR A 103 -14.07 -10.87 8.44
C TYR A 103 -14.09 -9.35 8.23
N ARG A 104 -13.01 -8.66 8.62
CA ARG A 104 -12.87 -7.21 8.48
C ARG A 104 -11.70 -6.84 7.59
N PHE A 105 -11.83 -5.74 6.87
CA PHE A 105 -10.73 -5.21 6.07
C PHE A 105 -9.62 -4.63 6.96
N PRO A 106 -8.37 -5.09 6.84
CA PRO A 106 -7.26 -4.60 7.66
C PRO A 106 -6.76 -3.21 7.26
N PHE A 107 -6.99 -2.80 6.01
CA PHE A 107 -6.53 -1.54 5.44
C PHE A 107 -7.40 -1.08 4.25
N GLY A 108 -7.05 0.07 3.68
CA GLY A 108 -7.74 0.63 2.51
C GLY A 108 -8.97 1.45 2.86
N LYS A 109 -9.79 1.74 1.83
CA LYS A 109 -10.97 2.62 1.92
C LYS A 109 -12.00 2.14 2.95
N TYR A 110 -12.17 0.83 3.08
CA TYR A 110 -13.19 0.22 3.94
C TYR A 110 -12.58 -0.45 5.19
N LYS A 111 -11.45 0.08 5.69
CA LYS A 111 -10.79 -0.46 6.88
C LYS A 111 -11.77 -0.65 8.05
N ASN A 112 -11.63 -1.77 8.76
CA ASN A 112 -12.46 -2.25 9.86
C ASN A 112 -13.92 -2.60 9.53
N GLN A 113 -14.36 -2.42 8.27
CA GLN A 113 -15.69 -2.82 7.86
C GLN A 113 -15.75 -4.31 7.53
N ASN A 114 -16.93 -4.91 7.72
CA ASN A 114 -17.13 -6.33 7.44
C ASN A 114 -17.11 -6.60 5.93
N PHE A 115 -16.53 -7.71 5.50
CA PHE A 115 -16.45 -8.10 4.09
C PHE A 115 -17.81 -8.14 3.39
N ALA A 116 -18.88 -8.59 4.07
CA ALA A 116 -20.22 -8.64 3.48
C ALA A 116 -20.89 -7.27 3.36
N SER A 117 -20.38 -6.25 4.08
CA SER A 117 -20.98 -4.91 4.10
C SER A 117 -20.42 -3.97 3.05
N VAL A 118 -19.31 -4.33 2.40
CA VAL A 118 -18.68 -3.48 1.41
C VAL A 118 -19.24 -3.74 0.00
N PRO A 119 -19.15 -2.75 -0.91
CA PRO A 119 -19.52 -2.93 -2.30
C PRO A 119 -18.75 -4.06 -3.01
N GLU A 120 -19.45 -4.79 -3.88
CA GLU A 120 -18.90 -5.96 -4.61
C GLU A 120 -17.69 -5.60 -5.49
N ASP A 121 -17.70 -4.42 -6.12
CA ASP A 121 -16.60 -3.92 -6.94
C ASP A 121 -15.29 -3.80 -6.15
N TYR A 122 -15.38 -3.48 -4.85
CA TYR A 122 -14.22 -3.45 -3.96
C TYR A 122 -13.69 -4.85 -3.64
N ILE A 123 -14.58 -5.84 -3.45
CA ILE A 123 -14.19 -7.24 -3.28
C ILE A 123 -13.52 -7.75 -4.56
N GLN A 124 -14.14 -7.47 -5.71
CA GLN A 124 -13.62 -7.87 -7.02
C GLN A 124 -12.23 -7.29 -7.28
N TYR A 125 -12.00 -6.03 -6.90
CA TYR A 125 -10.68 -5.41 -7.00
C TYR A 125 -9.62 -6.27 -6.30
N TRP A 126 -9.79 -6.59 -5.01
CA TRP A 126 -8.82 -7.37 -4.25
C TRP A 126 -8.61 -8.78 -4.81
N LEU A 127 -9.69 -9.45 -5.24
CA LEU A 127 -9.62 -10.77 -5.86
C LEU A 127 -8.92 -10.78 -7.23
N SER A 128 -8.73 -9.60 -7.84
CA SER A 128 -8.05 -9.44 -9.13
C SER A 128 -6.60 -8.94 -9.02
N VAL A 129 -6.11 -8.66 -7.80
CA VAL A 129 -4.76 -8.17 -7.58
C VAL A 129 -3.75 -9.30 -7.82
N GLU A 130 -2.68 -8.99 -8.56
CA GLU A 130 -1.50 -9.86 -8.64
C GLU A 130 -0.73 -9.82 -7.32
N LEU A 131 -0.63 -10.99 -6.68
CA LEU A 131 0.02 -11.12 -5.38
C LEU A 131 1.51 -11.36 -5.56
N GLY A 132 2.33 -10.51 -4.92
CA GLY A 132 3.75 -10.77 -4.78
C GLY A 132 4.02 -11.99 -3.88
N GLU A 133 5.15 -12.66 -4.08
CA GLU A 133 5.51 -13.88 -3.34
C GLU A 133 5.62 -13.69 -1.81
N HIS A 134 5.80 -12.45 -1.34
CA HIS A 134 6.07 -12.15 0.07
C HIS A 134 4.97 -11.34 0.78
N ASP A 135 3.82 -11.09 0.16
CA ASP A 135 2.75 -10.31 0.80
C ASP A 135 1.76 -11.20 1.59
N THR A 136 2.19 -11.62 2.77
CA THR A 136 1.45 -12.56 3.64
C THR A 136 0.04 -12.08 3.97
N VAL A 137 -0.13 -10.77 4.22
CA VAL A 137 -1.43 -10.19 4.59
C VAL A 137 -2.38 -10.15 3.39
N LEU A 138 -1.89 -9.78 2.20
CA LEU A 138 -2.71 -9.83 0.99
C LEU A 138 -3.09 -11.26 0.62
N HIS A 139 -2.16 -12.23 0.70
CA HIS A 139 -2.45 -13.64 0.46
C HIS A 139 -3.56 -14.14 1.39
N ALA A 140 -3.49 -13.81 2.69
CA ALA A 140 -4.52 -14.17 3.65
C ALA A 140 -5.87 -13.51 3.32
N LEU A 141 -5.87 -12.22 2.98
CA LEU A 141 -7.08 -11.47 2.62
C LEU A 141 -7.75 -12.09 1.39
N VAL A 142 -7.01 -12.27 0.30
CA VAL A 142 -7.53 -12.82 -0.96
C VAL A 142 -8.03 -14.24 -0.77
N SER A 143 -7.33 -15.07 0.00
CA SER A 143 -7.77 -16.45 0.30
C SER A 143 -9.12 -16.47 1.02
N VAL A 144 -9.30 -15.65 2.05
CA VAL A 144 -10.58 -15.58 2.79
C VAL A 144 -11.69 -15.00 1.91
N LEU A 145 -11.41 -13.94 1.16
CA LEU A 145 -12.40 -13.37 0.23
C LEU A 145 -12.82 -14.37 -0.85
N ALA A 146 -11.88 -15.13 -1.42
CA ALA A 146 -12.17 -16.13 -2.44
C ALA A 146 -13.06 -17.27 -1.90
N SER A 147 -12.87 -17.64 -0.63
CA SER A 147 -13.70 -18.63 0.05
C SER A 147 -15.11 -18.11 0.36
N LEU A 148 -15.25 -16.82 0.68
CA LEU A 148 -16.55 -16.23 1.04
C LEU A 148 -17.39 -15.83 -0.17
N PHE A 149 -16.74 -15.47 -1.27
CA PHE A 149 -17.39 -14.98 -2.48
C PHE A 149 -16.97 -15.77 -3.74
N PRO A 150 -17.18 -17.11 -3.75
CA PRO A 150 -16.76 -17.97 -4.86
C PRO A 150 -17.42 -17.56 -6.19
N GLU A 151 -18.63 -17.00 -6.17
CA GLU A 151 -19.32 -16.50 -7.35
C GLU A 151 -18.61 -15.30 -8.00
N ILE A 152 -17.97 -14.44 -7.21
CA ILE A 152 -17.16 -13.33 -7.73
C ILE A 152 -15.89 -13.88 -8.37
N VAL A 153 -15.24 -14.86 -7.74
CA VAL A 153 -14.05 -15.53 -8.29
C VAL A 153 -14.37 -16.16 -9.65
N GLU A 154 -15.48 -16.88 -9.75
CA GLU A 154 -15.92 -17.47 -11.01
C GLU A 154 -16.31 -16.42 -12.05
N ARG A 155 -16.88 -15.27 -11.66
CA ARG A 155 -17.08 -14.13 -12.57
C ARG A 155 -15.75 -13.55 -13.06
N ILE A 156 -14.74 -13.41 -12.21
CA ILE A 156 -13.42 -12.89 -12.58
C ILE A 156 -12.73 -13.85 -13.56
N LYS A 157 -12.75 -15.16 -13.30
CA LYS A 157 -12.22 -16.17 -14.23
C LYS A 157 -12.91 -16.06 -15.59
N ARG A 158 -14.24 -16.04 -15.59
CA ARG A 158 -15.05 -15.85 -16.80
C ARG A 158 -14.75 -14.52 -17.51
N SER A 159 -14.42 -13.46 -16.77
CA SER A 159 -14.14 -12.13 -17.34
C SER A 159 -12.96 -12.08 -18.29
N SER A 160 -12.15 -13.15 -18.35
CA SER A 160 -11.03 -13.26 -19.30
C SER A 160 -11.46 -13.77 -20.70
N GLY A 161 -12.72 -14.19 -20.86
CA GLY A 161 -13.19 -14.87 -22.08
C GLY A 161 -12.56 -16.26 -22.25
N ASN A 162 -12.97 -17.01 -23.27
CA ASN A 162 -12.28 -18.27 -23.63
C ASN A 162 -10.99 -18.02 -24.43
N GLY A 163 -10.68 -16.75 -24.74
CA GLY A 163 -9.53 -16.38 -25.56
C GLY A 163 -9.82 -16.27 -27.06
N GLU A 164 -11.08 -16.36 -27.48
CA GLU A 164 -11.48 -16.18 -28.87
C GLU A 164 -12.18 -14.83 -29.10
N TYR A 165 -12.41 -14.50 -30.38
CA TYR A 165 -13.15 -13.31 -30.76
C TYR A 165 -14.59 -13.66 -31.11
N PHE A 166 -15.52 -12.82 -30.68
CA PHE A 166 -16.92 -12.96 -31.02
C PHE A 166 -17.26 -12.29 -32.36
N GLY A 167 -17.67 -13.09 -33.34
CA GLY A 167 -18.37 -12.61 -34.53
C GLY A 167 -17.53 -11.84 -35.56
N GLU A 168 -18.20 -11.35 -36.60
CA GLU A 168 -17.57 -10.67 -37.73
C GLU A 168 -17.54 -9.15 -37.54
N ILE A 169 -16.41 -8.52 -37.87
CA ILE A 169 -16.23 -7.07 -37.82
C ILE A 169 -17.27 -6.36 -38.72
N LYS A 170 -17.84 -5.26 -38.23
CA LYS A 170 -18.94 -4.45 -38.80
C LYS A 170 -20.31 -5.14 -38.85
N LYS A 171 -20.43 -6.40 -38.44
CA LYS A 171 -21.73 -7.09 -38.36
C LYS A 171 -22.50 -6.66 -37.11
N ARG A 172 -23.81 -6.45 -37.27
CA ARG A 172 -24.73 -6.12 -36.17
C ARG A 172 -25.49 -7.37 -35.74
N TYR A 173 -25.41 -7.68 -34.45
CA TYR A 173 -26.14 -8.77 -33.82
C TYR A 173 -27.28 -8.20 -32.99
N GLN A 174 -28.46 -8.82 -33.07
CA GLN A 174 -29.69 -8.25 -32.52
C GLN A 174 -30.11 -8.85 -31.17
N ASN A 175 -29.73 -10.09 -30.88
CA ASN A 175 -30.22 -10.84 -29.72
C ASN A 175 -29.04 -11.46 -28.95
N LEU A 176 -28.01 -10.65 -28.70
CA LEU A 176 -26.91 -11.05 -27.84
C LEU A 176 -27.40 -11.11 -26.41
N LYS A 177 -26.81 -12.02 -25.64
CA LYS A 177 -27.05 -12.16 -24.22
C LYS A 177 -25.71 -12.31 -23.53
N GLY A 178 -25.59 -11.69 -22.37
CA GLY A 178 -24.38 -11.78 -21.57
C GLY A 178 -24.56 -11.26 -20.16
N GLU A 179 -23.53 -11.45 -19.35
CA GLU A 179 -23.44 -10.99 -17.97
C GLU A 179 -22.36 -9.90 -17.88
N ILE A 180 -22.68 -8.79 -17.22
CA ILE A 180 -21.70 -7.72 -16.97
C ILE A 180 -20.74 -8.21 -15.88
N VAL A 181 -19.46 -8.33 -16.22
CA VAL A 181 -18.44 -8.85 -15.31
C VAL A 181 -17.52 -7.77 -14.76
N LYS A 182 -17.47 -6.60 -15.39
CA LYS A 182 -16.70 -5.45 -14.90
C LYS A 182 -17.28 -4.15 -15.44
N VAL A 183 -17.34 -3.13 -14.59
CA VAL A 183 -17.66 -1.75 -14.99
C VAL A 183 -16.54 -0.85 -14.51
N THR A 184 -15.96 -0.04 -15.39
CA THR A 184 -14.92 0.92 -15.04
C THR A 184 -15.30 2.29 -15.58
N GLY A 185 -15.47 3.25 -14.67
CA GLY A 185 -15.77 4.64 -15.00
C GLY A 185 -14.53 5.51 -14.93
N PHE A 186 -14.37 6.44 -15.86
CA PHE A 186 -13.32 7.45 -15.82
C PHE A 186 -13.79 8.76 -16.45
N ASP A 187 -13.19 9.87 -16.03
CA ASP A 187 -13.42 11.17 -16.63
C ASP A 187 -12.56 11.32 -17.89
N GLY A 188 -13.21 11.61 -19.01
CA GLY A 188 -12.57 11.76 -20.31
C GLY A 188 -12.79 13.16 -20.88
N PHE A 189 -12.20 13.42 -22.05
CA PHE A 189 -12.32 14.72 -22.73
C PHE A 189 -13.78 15.15 -23.00
N TYR A 190 -14.70 14.19 -23.09
CA TYR A 190 -16.13 14.41 -23.35
C TYR A 190 -17.01 14.15 -22.11
N GLY A 191 -16.40 14.18 -20.92
CA GLY A 191 -17.05 13.84 -19.65
C GLY A 191 -16.94 12.37 -19.28
N TRP A 192 -17.75 11.97 -18.29
CA TRP A 192 -17.72 10.63 -17.71
C TRP A 192 -17.99 9.54 -18.74
N SER A 193 -17.07 8.58 -18.83
CA SER A 193 -17.16 7.42 -19.71
C SER A 193 -17.12 6.13 -18.89
N ASN A 194 -17.94 5.16 -19.29
CA ASN A 194 -17.96 3.84 -18.69
C ASN A 194 -17.51 2.78 -19.70
N VAL A 195 -16.67 1.86 -19.23
CA VAL A 195 -16.27 0.64 -19.93
C VAL A 195 -16.95 -0.54 -19.26
N TYR A 196 -17.69 -1.29 -20.06
CA TYR A 196 -18.42 -2.48 -19.65
C TYR A 196 -17.78 -3.71 -20.28
N ASN A 197 -17.32 -4.63 -19.44
CA ASN A 197 -16.91 -5.96 -19.87
C ASN A 197 -18.11 -6.90 -19.69
N ILE A 198 -18.46 -7.59 -20.76
CA ILE A 198 -19.64 -8.44 -20.87
C ILE A 198 -19.18 -9.82 -21.33
N ILE A 199 -19.48 -10.85 -20.54
CA ILE A 199 -19.29 -12.23 -20.98
C ILE A 199 -20.55 -12.70 -21.67
N LEU A 200 -20.43 -13.05 -22.95
CA LEU A 200 -21.53 -13.54 -23.77
C LEU A 200 -21.92 -14.97 -23.36
N GLU A 201 -23.10 -15.43 -23.77
CA GLU A 201 -23.55 -16.83 -23.53
C GLU A 201 -22.57 -17.88 -24.08
N ASN A 202 -21.80 -17.56 -25.12
CA ASN A 202 -20.77 -18.44 -25.66
C ASN A 202 -19.43 -18.39 -24.90
N GLY A 203 -19.34 -17.60 -23.82
CA GLY A 203 -18.14 -17.45 -23.01
C GLY A 203 -17.15 -16.38 -23.49
N GLU A 204 -17.39 -15.74 -24.64
CA GLU A 204 -16.47 -14.73 -25.16
C GLU A 204 -16.63 -13.35 -24.52
N LEU A 205 -15.49 -12.64 -24.43
CA LEU A 205 -15.43 -11.30 -23.86
C LEU A 205 -15.79 -10.23 -24.90
N ALA A 206 -16.91 -9.55 -24.64
CA ALA A 206 -17.31 -8.35 -25.35
C ALA A 206 -17.09 -7.11 -24.48
N VAL A 207 -16.49 -6.06 -25.07
CA VAL A 207 -16.22 -4.80 -24.38
C VAL A 207 -16.96 -3.66 -25.04
N TYR A 208 -17.72 -2.90 -24.27
CA TYR A 208 -18.41 -1.72 -24.73
C TYR A 208 -17.96 -0.49 -23.94
N MET A 209 -17.62 0.59 -24.65
CA MET A 209 -17.31 1.89 -24.06
C MET A 209 -18.35 2.90 -24.52
N GLY A 210 -18.94 3.64 -23.57
CA GLY A 210 -19.95 4.65 -23.84
C GLY A 210 -20.03 5.73 -22.76
N SER A 211 -20.54 6.90 -23.13
CA SER A 211 -20.71 8.06 -22.26
C SER A 211 -22.00 8.04 -21.41
N ALA A 212 -22.86 7.04 -21.59
CA ALA A 212 -24.12 6.91 -20.86
C ALA A 212 -24.16 5.59 -20.08
N TYR A 213 -24.95 5.57 -18.99
CA TYR A 213 -25.36 4.32 -18.37
C TYR A 213 -26.14 3.49 -19.38
N ILE A 214 -25.85 2.19 -19.44
CA ILE A 214 -26.46 1.30 -20.45
C ILE A 214 -27.84 0.78 -20.03
N GLY A 215 -28.23 0.93 -18.76
CA GLY A 215 -29.54 0.53 -18.25
C GLY A 215 -30.57 1.69 -18.27
N TYR A 216 -31.83 1.32 -18.47
CA TYR A 216 -33.00 2.20 -18.44
C TYR A 216 -34.13 1.45 -17.73
N ASP A 217 -34.84 2.13 -16.83
CA ASP A 217 -36.11 1.68 -16.28
C ASP A 217 -37.19 2.75 -16.53
N ASP A 218 -38.42 2.50 -16.04
CA ASP A 218 -39.54 3.43 -16.16
C ASP A 218 -39.29 4.77 -15.42
N ASN A 219 -38.25 4.87 -14.59
CA ASN A 219 -37.85 6.05 -13.83
C ASN A 219 -36.58 6.74 -14.36
N GLY A 220 -36.00 6.25 -15.47
CA GLY A 220 -34.86 6.87 -16.16
C GLY A 220 -33.63 5.98 -16.26
N PHE A 221 -32.44 6.58 -16.26
CA PHE A 221 -31.18 5.84 -16.39
C PHE A 221 -30.88 5.01 -15.15
N VAL A 222 -30.75 3.70 -15.34
CA VAL A 222 -30.27 2.79 -14.29
C VAL A 222 -28.83 2.40 -14.60
N PRO A 223 -27.88 2.66 -13.69
CA PRO A 223 -26.51 2.19 -13.87
C PRO A 223 -26.51 0.66 -13.86
N ALA A 224 -26.11 0.05 -14.97
CA ALA A 224 -25.89 -1.38 -15.01
C ALA A 224 -24.70 -1.75 -14.11
N LYS A 225 -24.87 -2.78 -13.30
CA LYS A 225 -23.93 -3.22 -12.27
C LYS A 225 -23.26 -4.52 -12.68
N VAL A 226 -22.14 -4.82 -12.02
CA VAL A 226 -21.52 -6.15 -12.11
C VAL A 226 -22.53 -7.19 -11.65
N GLY A 227 -22.62 -8.32 -12.37
CA GLY A 227 -23.58 -9.39 -12.16
C GLY A 227 -24.89 -9.25 -12.94
N ASP A 228 -25.19 -8.08 -13.52
CA ASP A 228 -26.43 -7.90 -14.29
C ASP A 228 -26.42 -8.75 -15.57
N LYS A 229 -27.50 -9.49 -15.78
CA LYS A 229 -27.74 -10.27 -17.00
C LYS A 229 -28.49 -9.41 -18.02
N ILE A 230 -27.89 -9.20 -19.18
CA ILE A 230 -28.42 -8.31 -20.21
C ILE A 230 -28.70 -9.06 -21.51
N LYS A 231 -29.80 -8.68 -22.19
CA LYS A 231 -30.01 -8.98 -23.60
C LYS A 231 -29.88 -7.69 -24.39
N PHE A 232 -29.09 -7.69 -25.46
CA PHE A 232 -28.74 -6.48 -26.18
C PHE A 232 -28.50 -6.71 -27.67
N ALA A 233 -28.54 -5.61 -28.42
CA ALA A 233 -28.07 -5.54 -29.79
C ALA A 233 -26.77 -4.74 -29.84
N GLY A 234 -25.82 -5.12 -30.69
CA GLY A 234 -24.53 -4.44 -30.81
C GLY A 234 -23.88 -4.70 -32.15
N THR A 235 -23.01 -3.80 -32.58
CA THR A 235 -22.19 -3.95 -33.78
C THR A 235 -20.77 -4.27 -33.36
N VAL A 236 -20.17 -5.33 -33.92
CA VAL A 236 -18.75 -5.63 -33.70
C VAL A 236 -17.92 -4.54 -34.38
N LYS A 237 -17.22 -3.74 -33.59
CA LYS A 237 -16.39 -2.64 -34.09
C LYS A 237 -15.03 -3.15 -34.55
N ASN A 238 -14.36 -3.92 -33.70
CA ASN A 238 -13.08 -4.53 -33.97
C ASN A 238 -12.75 -5.60 -32.93
N HIS A 239 -11.81 -6.46 -33.29
CA HIS A 239 -11.14 -7.38 -32.38
C HIS A 239 -9.84 -6.75 -31.91
N SER A 240 -9.47 -6.99 -30.67
CA SER A 240 -8.21 -6.50 -30.11
C SER A 240 -7.79 -7.37 -28.95
N GLU A 241 -6.51 -7.34 -28.64
CA GLU A 241 -5.96 -7.95 -27.44
C GLU A 241 -5.69 -6.84 -26.40
N TYR A 242 -5.94 -7.12 -25.13
CA TYR A 242 -5.56 -6.26 -24.02
C TYR A 242 -5.08 -7.11 -22.87
N ASP A 243 -3.85 -6.86 -22.41
CA ASP A 243 -3.23 -7.59 -21.32
C ASP A 243 -3.21 -9.11 -21.57
N GLY A 244 -2.81 -9.52 -22.78
CA GLY A 244 -2.76 -10.93 -23.19
C GLY A 244 -4.13 -11.58 -23.45
N LYS A 245 -5.24 -10.83 -23.37
CA LYS A 245 -6.60 -11.37 -23.46
C LYS A 245 -7.31 -10.87 -24.71
N ALA A 246 -7.87 -11.81 -25.47
CA ALA A 246 -8.72 -11.52 -26.62
C ALA A 246 -10.02 -10.84 -26.17
N GLN A 247 -10.35 -9.70 -26.79
CA GLN A 247 -11.58 -8.97 -26.54
C GLN A 247 -12.22 -8.46 -27.84
N THR A 248 -13.54 -8.57 -27.92
CA THR A 248 -14.32 -8.02 -29.02
C THR A 248 -14.93 -6.68 -28.60
N LYS A 249 -14.51 -5.59 -29.24
CA LYS A 249 -15.07 -4.27 -28.98
C LYS A 249 -16.39 -4.09 -29.71
N LEU A 250 -17.41 -3.68 -28.98
CA LEU A 250 -18.74 -3.39 -29.50
C LEU A 250 -18.95 -1.88 -29.66
N ALA A 251 -19.77 -1.53 -30.65
CA ALA A 251 -20.29 -0.19 -30.87
C ALA A 251 -21.81 -0.23 -30.99
N ARG A 252 -22.46 0.93 -30.72
CA ARG A 252 -23.92 1.11 -30.85
C ARG A 252 -24.71 0.03 -30.11
N LEU A 253 -24.32 -0.21 -28.86
CA LEU A 253 -24.97 -1.16 -27.97
C LEU A 253 -26.37 -0.63 -27.59
N THR A 254 -27.36 -1.51 -27.58
CA THR A 254 -28.74 -1.21 -27.21
C THR A 254 -29.27 -2.34 -26.35
N ILE A 255 -29.50 -2.08 -25.07
CA ILE A 255 -30.09 -3.07 -24.16
C ILE A 255 -31.58 -3.20 -24.46
N LYS A 256 -32.05 -4.45 -24.55
CA LYS A 256 -33.46 -4.83 -24.75
C LYS A 256 -34.08 -5.38 -23.46
N GLU A 257 -33.27 -6.00 -22.61
CA GLU A 257 -33.72 -6.63 -21.37
C GLU A 257 -32.56 -6.65 -20.36
N MET A 258 -32.85 -6.41 -19.08
CA MET A 258 -31.89 -6.47 -17.98
C MET A 258 -32.53 -7.21 -16.80
N ASN A 259 -31.87 -8.25 -16.30
CA ASN A 259 -32.35 -9.12 -15.21
C ASN A 259 -33.79 -9.63 -15.42
N GLY A 260 -34.17 -9.90 -16.67
CA GLY A 260 -35.52 -10.36 -17.03
C GLY A 260 -36.55 -9.25 -17.25
N VAL A 261 -36.20 -7.99 -16.93
CA VAL A 261 -37.05 -6.82 -17.15
C VAL A 261 -36.81 -6.26 -18.54
N LYS A 262 -37.86 -6.15 -19.35
CA LYS A 262 -37.77 -5.54 -20.68
C LYS A 262 -37.55 -4.04 -20.54
N ILE A 263 -36.49 -3.55 -21.17
CA ILE A 263 -36.19 -2.11 -21.20
C ILE A 263 -36.91 -1.50 -22.40
N LYS A 264 -37.91 -0.66 -22.13
CA LYS A 264 -38.52 0.16 -23.17
C LYS A 264 -37.56 1.28 -23.53
N LYS A 265 -37.38 1.50 -24.83
CA LYS A 265 -36.58 2.59 -25.36
C LYS A 265 -37.31 3.90 -25.08
N GLY A 266 -37.00 4.55 -23.95
CA GLY A 266 -37.50 5.87 -23.59
C GLY A 266 -36.74 6.96 -24.34
N GLU A 267 -37.48 7.93 -24.85
CA GLU A 267 -37.03 9.05 -25.68
C GLU A 267 -35.88 9.81 -25.03
N ARG A 268 -34.97 10.35 -25.86
CA ARG A 268 -34.02 11.37 -25.42
C ARG A 268 -34.86 12.52 -24.83
N VAL A 269 -34.78 12.70 -23.52
CA VAL A 269 -35.12 13.98 -22.93
C VAL A 269 -33.87 14.83 -23.11
N ASP A 270 -33.97 15.81 -24.01
CA ASP A 270 -32.97 16.84 -24.24
C ASP A 270 -32.69 17.65 -22.96
#